data_AF-A0A520C7T3-F1
#
_entry.id   AF-A0A520C7T3-F1
#
_cell.length_a   1.000
_cell.length_b   1.000
_cell.length_c   1.000
_cell.angle_alpha   90.00
_cell.angle_beta   90.00
_cell.angle_gamma   90.00
#
_symmetry.space_group_name_H-M   'P 1'
#
loop_
_entity.id
_entity.type
_entity.pdbx_description
1 polymer ?
#
loop_
_entity_poly.entity_id
_entity_poly.type
_entity_poly.pdbx_seq_one_letter_code
_entity_poly.pdbx_strand_id
1 'polypeptide(L)' 'MQQGGHPVDDEKVMERHHQSIALMTRVCEAADRASIFGNAGSRHKLLAEVTDLETIELASSRINSRFLGTDFWQAFS' A
#
# COMPACT_ATOMS: atom_id res chain seq x y z
N MET A 1 -26.37 -11.69 -2.19
CA MET A 1 -24.93 -11.89 -2.53
C MET A 1 -24.23 -12.28 -1.24
N GLN A 2 -23.76 -13.53 -1.15
CA GLN A 2 -23.08 -14.02 0.05
C GLN A 2 -21.65 -13.49 -0.01
N GLN A 3 -21.32 -12.50 0.83
CA GLN A 3 -19.93 -12.07 0.99
C GLN A 3 -19.18 -13.25 1.60
N GLY A 4 -18.44 -13.97 0.74
CA GLY A 4 -17.62 -15.11 1.13
C GLY A 4 -16.42 -14.63 1.94
N GLY A 5 -16.63 -14.35 3.23
CA GLY A 5 -15.57 -14.08 4.19
C GLY A 5 -15.70 -15.08 5.33
N HIS A 6 -14.77 -16.03 5.42
CA HIS A 6 -14.59 -16.76 6.67
C HIS A 6 -14.11 -15.75 7.72
N PRO A 7 -14.62 -15.77 8.96
CA PRO A 7 -14.04 -14.95 10.01
C PRO A 7 -12.56 -15.27 10.14
N VAL A 8 -11.72 -14.25 9.96
CA VAL A 8 -10.28 -14.32 10.12
C VAL A 8 -9.95 -13.60 11.41
N ASP A 9 -9.11 -14.20 12.24
CA ASP A 9 -8.62 -13.57 13.47
C ASP A 9 -7.98 -12.21 13.16
N ASP A 10 -8.26 -11.19 13.97
CA ASP A 10 -7.74 -9.83 13.77
C ASP A 10 -6.21 -9.80 13.67
N GLU A 11 -5.53 -10.68 14.42
CA GLU A 11 -4.08 -10.86 14.36
C GLU A 11 -3.60 -11.26 12.95
N LYS A 12 -4.28 -12.22 12.31
CA LYS A 12 -3.97 -12.64 10.93
C LYS A 12 -4.26 -11.54 9.92
N VAL A 13 -5.26 -10.70 10.17
CA VAL A 13 -5.55 -9.53 9.32
C VAL A 13 -4.40 -8.52 9.39
N MET A 14 -3.91 -8.23 10.61
CA MET A 14 -2.78 -7.33 10.81
C MET A 14 -1.48 -7.89 10.20
N GLU A 15 -1.21 -9.18 10.43
CA GLU A 15 -0.02 -9.85 9.90
C GLU A 15 0.02 -9.78 8.36
N ARG A 16 -1.10 -10.12 7.69
CA ARG A 16 -1.22 -10.04 6.23
C ARG A 16 -1.04 -8.62 5.71
N HIS A 17 -1.52 -7.63 6.46
CA HIS A 17 -1.37 -6.22 6.08
C HIS A 17 0.10 -5.80 6.12
N HIS A 18 0.81 -6.16 7.20
CA HIS A 18 2.25 -5.90 7.32
C HIS A 18 3.07 -6.61 6.24
N GLN A 19 2.80 -7.90 6.00
CA GLN A 19 3.48 -8.67 4.95
C GLN A 19 3.25 -8.07 3.56
N SER A 20 2.02 -7.66 3.25
CA SER A 20 1.70 -7.02 1.97
C SER A 20 2.46 -5.70 1.77
N ILE A 21 2.55 -4.87 2.82
CA ILE A 21 3.29 -3.61 2.79
C ILE A 21 4.79 -3.85 2.60
N ALA A 22 5.37 -4.82 3.32
CA ALA A 22 6.79 -5.14 3.23
C ALA A 22 7.21 -5.61 1.82
N LEU A 23 6.27 -6.16 1.03
CA LEU A 23 6.53 -6.56 -0.35
C LEU A 23 6.51 -5.40 -1.35
N MET A 24 6.00 -4.23 -0.98
CA MET A 24 5.78 -3.12 -1.93
C MET A 24 7.08 -2.65 -2.59
N THR A 25 8.18 -2.56 -1.84
CA THR A 25 9.49 -2.19 -2.40
C THR A 25 9.92 -3.18 -3.48
N ARG A 26 9.85 -4.48 -3.19
CA ARG A 26 10.22 -5.54 -4.14
C ARG A 26 9.30 -5.60 -5.36
N VAL A 27 8.02 -5.26 -5.21
CA VAL A 27 7.09 -5.16 -6.34
C VAL A 27 7.48 -4.00 -7.24
N CYS A 28 7.88 -2.87 -6.66
CA CYS A 28 8.33 -1.73 -7.44
C CYS A 28 9.69 -1.99 -8.13
N GLU A 29 10.58 -2.83 -7.57
CA GLU A 29 11.80 -3.31 -8.27
C GLU A 29 11.50 -4.11 -9.55
N ALA A 30 10.34 -4.75 -9.61
CA ALA A 30 9.95 -5.57 -10.75
C ALA A 30 9.08 -4.82 -11.78
N ALA A 31 8.88 -3.50 -11.61
CA ALA A 31 7.97 -2.72 -12.42
C ALA A 31 8.54 -1.35 -12.78
N ASP A 32 8.43 -0.95 -14.04
CA ASP A 32 8.78 0.42 -14.49
C ASP A 32 7.87 1.47 -13.82
N ARG A 33 6.64 1.08 -13.46
CA ARG A 33 5.65 1.93 -12.81
C ARG A 33 4.77 1.13 -11.85
N ALA A 34 4.52 1.67 -10.66
CA ALA A 34 3.64 1.08 -9.66
C ALA A 34 2.65 2.12 -9.09
N SER A 35 1.36 1.78 -9.06
CA SER A 35 0.30 2.65 -8.54
C SER A 35 -0.26 2.11 -7.22
N ILE A 36 -0.31 2.95 -6.19
CA ILE A 36 -0.69 2.56 -4.83
C ILE A 36 -2.08 3.11 -4.52
N PHE A 37 -3.01 2.21 -4.20
CA PHE A 37 -4.40 2.55 -3.88
C PHE A 37 -4.70 2.32 -2.41
N GLY A 38 -5.34 3.31 -1.79
CA GLY A 38 -5.88 3.24 -0.45
C GLY A 38 -7.31 2.71 -0.46
N ASN A 39 -7.60 1.76 0.43
CA ASN A 39 -8.89 1.07 0.51
C ASN A 39 -9.67 1.38 1.79
N ALA A 40 -9.21 2.36 2.59
CA ALA A 40 -9.79 2.67 3.90
C ALA A 40 -11.15 3.41 3.85
N GLY A 41 -11.77 3.53 2.67
CA GLY A 41 -13.05 4.22 2.47
C GLY A 41 -13.91 3.55 1.40
N SER A 42 -15.08 4.12 1.11
CA SER A 42 -16.07 3.56 0.17
C SER A 42 -15.65 3.58 -1.30
N ARG A 43 -14.53 4.23 -1.64
CA ARG A 43 -13.94 4.25 -2.98
C ARG A 43 -12.44 4.02 -2.89
N HIS A 44 -11.90 3.24 -3.82
CA HIS A 44 -10.46 3.14 -4.03
C HIS A 44 -9.93 4.52 -4.42
N LYS A 45 -8.91 4.98 -3.70
CA LYS A 45 -8.26 6.27 -3.95
C LYS A 45 -6.80 6.05 -4.29
N LEU A 46 -6.35 6.58 -5.43
CA LEU A 46 -4.93 6.62 -5.75
C LEU A 46 -4.21 7.50 -4.71
N LEU A 47 -3.23 6.92 -4.04
CA LEU A 47 -2.43 7.58 -3.01
C LEU A 47 -1.13 8.11 -3.60
N ALA A 48 -0.43 7.25 -4.34
CA ALA A 48 0.85 7.58 -4.94
C ALA A 48 1.11 6.72 -6.18
N GLU A 49 2.03 7.20 -7.01
CA GLU A 49 2.62 6.46 -8.12
C GLU A 49 4.15 6.48 -7.97
N VAL A 50 4.78 5.34 -8.22
CA VAL A 50 6.23 5.21 -8.29
C VAL A 50 6.63 4.95 -9.74
N THR A 51 7.67 5.64 -10.20
CA THR A 51 8.29 5.41 -11.50
C THR A 51 9.78 5.12 -11.31
N ASP A 52 10.26 4.06 -11.97
CA ASP A 52 11.66 3.61 -11.96
C ASP A 52 12.29 3.44 -10.57
N LEU A 53 11.47 3.23 -9.53
CA LEU A 53 11.90 3.22 -8.10
C LEU A 53 12.59 4.47 -7.58
N GLU A 54 12.79 5.48 -8.41
CA GLU A 54 13.52 6.69 -8.04
C GLU A 54 12.57 7.79 -7.57
N THR A 55 11.38 7.84 -8.18
CA THR A 55 10.44 8.94 -7.96
C THR A 55 9.12 8.43 -7.45
N ILE A 56 8.62 9.05 -6.37
CA ILE A 56 7.26 8.87 -5.86
C ILE A 56 6.46 10.15 -6.00
N GLU A 57 5.34 10.08 -6.72
CA GLU A 57 4.40 11.19 -6.90
C GLU A 57 3.15 10.97 -6.06
N LEU A 58 2.80 11.95 -5.23
CA LEU A 58 1.61 11.87 -4.39
C LEU A 58 0.37 12.36 -5.14
N ALA A 59 -0.58 11.45 -5.36
CA ALA A 59 -1.88 11.75 -5.98
C ALA A 59 -2.95 12.18 -4.96
N SER A 60 -2.65 12.11 -3.66
CA SER A 60 -3.58 12.44 -2.57
C SER A 60 -2.92 13.33 -1.53
N SER A 61 -3.59 14.43 -1.19
CA SER A 61 -3.21 15.32 -0.06
C SER A 61 -3.42 14.69 1.32
N ARG A 62 -4.05 13.51 1.39
CA ARG A 62 -4.27 12.76 2.62
C ARG A 62 -3.59 11.41 2.49
N ILE A 63 -2.48 11.26 3.20
CA ILE A 63 -1.75 10.01 3.35
C ILE A 63 -1.83 9.61 4.83
N ASN A 64 -2.05 8.32 5.07
CA ASN A 64 -2.12 7.79 6.42
C ASN A 64 -0.72 7.78 7.05
N SER A 65 -0.58 8.22 8.30
CA SER A 65 0.70 8.21 9.02
C SER A 65 1.35 6.82 9.09
N ARG A 66 0.54 5.74 9.12
CA ARG A 66 1.06 4.37 9.08
C ARG A 66 1.80 4.05 7.78
N PHE A 67 1.39 4.63 6.66
CA PHE A 67 2.08 4.44 5.37
C PHE A 67 3.43 5.16 5.34
N LEU A 68 3.52 6.34 5.94
CA LEU A 68 4.76 7.13 6.05
C LEU A 68 5.82 6.43 6.92
N GLY A 69 5.40 5.58 7.85
CA GLY A 69 6.29 4.80 8.72
C GLY A 69 6.79 3.49 8.11
N THR A 70 6.51 3.22 6.84
CA THR A 70 6.91 1.96 6.17
C THR A 70 8.31 2.07 5.58
N ASP A 71 9.06 0.96 5.54
CA ASP A 71 10.36 0.88 4.86
C ASP A 71 10.25 1.29 3.39
N PHE A 72 9.10 1.01 2.77
CA PHE A 72 8.78 1.48 1.43
C PHE A 72 8.84 3.00 1.30
N TRP A 73 8.19 3.74 2.21
CA TRP A 73 8.23 5.20 2.19
C TRP A 73 9.62 5.75 2.46
N GLN A 74 10.35 5.12 3.39
CA GLN A 74 11.73 5.52 3.73
C GLN A 74 12.70 5.36 2.57
N ALA A 75 12.41 4.52 1.58
CA ALA A 75 13.22 4.39 0.38
C ALA A 75 13.23 5.67 -0.49
N PHE A 76 12.28 6.59 -0.29
CA PHE A 76 12.12 7.83 -1.06
C PHE A 76 12.34 9.11 -0.24
N SER A 77 12.73 9.01 1.03
CA SER A 77 12.95 10.15 1.96
C SER A 77 14.43 10.40 2.23
#